data_AF-A0AAV5Y4B9-F1
#
_entry.id   AF-A0AAV5Y4B9-F1
#
_cell.length_a   1.000
_cell.length_b   1.000
_cell.length_c   1.000
_cell.angle_alpha   90.00
_cell.angle_beta   90.00
_cell.angle_gamma   90.00
#
_symmetry.space_group_name_H-M   'P 1'
#
loop_
_entity.id
_entity.type
_entity.pdbx_description
1 polymer ?
#
loop_
_entity_poly.entity_id
_entity_poly.type
_entity_poly.pdbx_seq_one_letter_code
_entity_poly.pdbx_strand_id
1 'polypeptide(L)'
;MTSRAKTLRVYRAADAPAGGLAGEAVAVLGYGNLGRSAALNLRDSGVKVRIGNREDEYAVAARADGFEVVPLAEAAADPIVFVLLPDEVIPSVFASDIAPGLQPGAAVAFASGYCLAFKLIQVPEGIDVLLLAPRMAGSQSRSRYVAGEGYWAFVGVEADRSGRAQTRLLGLAEAMGVLRAGAVEMTATAEATLDLFVEQTVGAVLGTAILLAFDVGAEAGIPAEALAMEMYMSGEMEGVFRAFREGGFLRASEEHGPTALFGGITRTMELDREALAERFRAIMADIASGAFAQRFQEEAQNGYPMLTVAREMTRGESPITSAEERLRRLMR
;
A
#
# COMPACT_ATOMS: atom_id res chain seq x y z
N MET A 1 -24.11 13.25 19.69
CA MET A 1 -23.52 14.45 19.05
C MET A 1 -23.02 14.05 17.68
N THR A 2 -23.76 14.40 16.63
CA THR A 2 -23.36 14.12 15.24
C THR A 2 -22.16 14.99 14.91
N SER A 3 -20.97 14.38 15.00
CA SER A 3 -19.75 14.91 14.39
C SER A 3 -20.08 15.29 12.95
N ARG A 4 -19.98 16.57 12.60
CA ARG A 4 -20.01 17.01 11.21
C ARG A 4 -18.87 16.27 10.52
N ALA A 5 -19.21 15.26 9.71
CA ALA A 5 -18.23 14.55 8.92
C ALA A 5 -17.44 15.60 8.12
N LYS A 6 -16.14 15.72 8.42
CA LYS A 6 -15.24 16.57 7.65
C LYS A 6 -15.28 16.01 6.23
N THR A 7 -15.83 16.77 5.27
CA THR A 7 -15.89 16.33 3.88
C THR A 7 -14.47 16.02 3.42
N LEU A 8 -14.22 14.76 3.02
CA LEU A 8 -12.92 14.35 2.49
C LEU A 8 -12.65 15.11 1.19
N ARG A 9 -11.50 15.76 1.10
CA ARG A 9 -11.06 16.41 -0.14
C ARG A 9 -10.49 15.35 -1.08
N VAL A 10 -10.88 15.40 -2.35
CA VAL A 10 -10.37 14.52 -3.39
C VAL A 10 -9.74 15.37 -4.47
N TYR A 11 -8.46 15.17 -4.73
CA TYR A 11 -7.72 15.78 -5.82
C TYR A 11 -7.86 14.95 -7.10
N ARG A 12 -7.99 15.62 -8.24
CA ARG A 12 -8.03 15.05 -9.59
C ARG A 12 -7.06 15.80 -10.50
N ALA A 13 -6.95 15.36 -11.75
CA ALA A 13 -6.07 16.00 -12.73
C ALA A 13 -6.30 17.53 -12.87
N ALA A 14 -7.54 18.01 -12.66
CA ALA A 14 -7.86 19.44 -12.69
C ALA A 14 -7.25 20.23 -11.51
N ASP A 15 -6.89 19.57 -10.41
CA ASP A 15 -6.21 20.18 -9.26
C ASP A 15 -4.69 20.18 -9.44
N ALA A 16 -4.16 19.46 -10.43
CA ALA A 16 -2.72 19.36 -10.68
C ALA A 16 -2.19 20.72 -11.18
N PRO A 17 -1.21 21.33 -10.50
CA PRO A 17 -0.61 22.56 -10.98
C PRO A 17 0.20 22.32 -12.25
N ALA A 18 -0.01 23.17 -13.25
CA ALA A 18 0.75 23.12 -14.50
C ALA A 18 2.26 23.23 -14.21
N GLY A 19 3.03 22.22 -14.61
CA GLY A 19 4.47 22.17 -14.34
C GLY A 19 4.81 22.04 -12.85
N GLY A 20 4.00 21.34 -12.05
CA GLY A 20 4.24 21.17 -10.60
C GLY A 20 5.60 20.59 -10.21
N LEU A 21 6.30 19.93 -11.13
CA LEU A 21 7.67 19.40 -10.97
C LEU A 21 8.66 20.02 -11.97
N ALA A 22 8.30 21.12 -12.64
CA ALA A 22 9.13 21.69 -13.70
C ALA A 22 10.50 22.11 -13.18
N GLY A 23 11.56 21.51 -13.74
CA GLY A 23 12.94 21.75 -13.33
C GLY A 23 13.37 21.03 -12.05
N GLU A 24 12.51 20.25 -11.41
CA GLU A 24 12.85 19.47 -10.21
C GLU A 24 13.19 18.02 -10.61
N ALA A 25 14.36 17.55 -10.17
CA ALA A 25 14.69 16.13 -10.23
C ALA A 25 14.08 15.40 -9.03
N VAL A 26 13.70 14.13 -9.23
CA VAL A 26 13.16 13.26 -8.19
C VAL A 26 14.12 12.09 -7.97
N ALA A 27 14.63 11.97 -6.75
CA ALA A 27 15.31 10.78 -6.29
C ALA A 27 14.27 9.77 -5.79
N VAL A 28 14.27 8.55 -6.33
CA VAL A 28 13.49 7.43 -5.82
C VAL A 28 14.41 6.53 -5.01
N LEU A 29 14.17 6.43 -3.71
CA LEU A 29 14.99 5.63 -2.79
C LEU A 29 14.36 4.25 -2.61
N GLY A 30 15.05 3.21 -3.09
CA GLY A 30 14.53 1.85 -3.16
C GLY A 30 13.90 1.53 -4.51
N TYR A 31 14.24 0.36 -5.07
CA TYR A 31 13.76 -0.08 -6.38
C TYR A 31 12.97 -1.40 -6.34
N GLY A 32 12.25 -1.65 -5.24
CA GLY A 32 11.30 -2.75 -5.11
C GLY A 32 10.03 -2.57 -5.97
N ASN A 33 8.96 -3.31 -5.66
CA ASN A 33 7.72 -3.29 -6.45
C ASN A 33 7.17 -1.88 -6.68
N LEU A 34 7.03 -1.10 -5.61
CA LEU A 34 6.51 0.26 -5.70
C LEU A 34 7.56 1.24 -6.24
N GLY A 35 8.82 1.12 -5.80
CA GLY A 35 9.96 1.90 -6.26
C GLY A 35 10.13 1.91 -7.77
N ARG A 36 10.21 0.71 -8.36
CA ARG A 36 10.30 0.50 -9.81
C ARG A 36 9.14 1.14 -10.55
N SER A 37 7.92 0.94 -10.06
CA SER A 37 6.71 1.43 -10.72
C SER A 37 6.60 2.96 -10.67
N ALA A 38 6.93 3.57 -9.52
CA ALA A 38 6.99 5.02 -9.36
C ALA A 38 8.04 5.62 -10.30
N ALA A 39 9.27 5.08 -10.30
CA ALA A 39 10.36 5.57 -11.15
C ALA A 39 10.01 5.51 -12.65
N LEU A 40 9.45 4.39 -13.12
CA LEU A 40 9.03 4.22 -14.51
C LEU A 40 7.91 5.20 -14.89
N ASN A 41 6.89 5.37 -14.03
CA ASN A 41 5.79 6.29 -14.29
C ASN A 41 6.26 7.75 -14.34
N LEU A 42 7.10 8.16 -13.37
CA LEU A 42 7.70 9.49 -13.32
C LEU A 42 8.53 9.78 -14.58
N ARG A 43 9.41 8.85 -14.99
CA ARG A 43 10.21 8.98 -16.22
C ARG A 43 9.33 9.11 -17.46
N ASP A 44 8.32 8.27 -17.59
CA ASP A 44 7.42 8.30 -18.74
C ASP A 44 6.54 9.56 -18.77
N SER A 45 6.39 10.25 -17.62
CA SER A 45 5.81 11.61 -17.52
C SER A 45 6.82 12.74 -17.78
N GLY A 46 8.05 12.42 -18.17
CA GLY A 46 9.10 13.39 -18.47
C GLY A 46 9.85 13.96 -17.25
N VAL A 47 9.66 13.37 -16.06
CA VAL A 47 10.40 13.76 -14.85
C VAL A 47 11.82 13.20 -14.90
N LYS A 48 12.82 14.01 -14.53
CA LYS A 48 14.19 13.53 -14.35
C LYS A 48 14.26 12.71 -13.06
N VAL A 49 14.52 11.41 -13.18
CA VAL A 49 14.54 10.47 -12.07
C VAL A 49 15.94 9.91 -11.87
N ARG A 50 16.40 9.87 -10.62
CA ARG A 50 17.59 9.14 -10.18
C ARG A 50 17.17 8.08 -9.16
N ILE A 51 17.83 6.92 -9.16
CA ILE A 51 17.56 5.87 -8.17
C ILE A 51 18.64 5.88 -7.09
N GLY A 52 18.22 6.00 -5.84
CA GLY A 52 19.06 5.71 -4.68
C GLY A 52 18.83 4.28 -4.25
N ASN A 53 19.84 3.42 -4.32
CA ASN A 53 19.71 2.03 -3.88
C ASN A 53 21.07 1.50 -3.41
N ARG A 54 21.07 0.48 -2.57
CA ARG A 54 22.30 -0.29 -2.27
C ARG A 54 22.68 -1.13 -3.50
N GLU A 55 23.93 -1.59 -3.57
CA GLU A 55 24.32 -2.54 -4.61
C GLU A 55 23.72 -3.93 -4.33
N ASP A 56 22.60 -4.21 -4.97
CA ASP A 56 21.87 -5.49 -4.91
C ASP A 56 21.13 -5.78 -6.24
N GLU A 57 20.29 -6.81 -6.26
CA GLU A 57 19.49 -7.19 -7.43
C GLU A 57 18.55 -6.08 -7.91
N TYR A 58 18.07 -5.20 -7.02
CA TYR A 58 17.21 -4.08 -7.37
C TYR A 58 18.01 -2.96 -8.06
N ALA A 59 19.26 -2.73 -7.67
CA ALA A 59 20.16 -1.84 -8.41
C ALA A 59 20.48 -2.38 -9.81
N VAL A 60 20.69 -3.69 -9.95
CA VAL A 60 20.86 -4.33 -11.28
C VAL A 60 19.61 -4.13 -12.14
N ALA A 61 18.41 -4.36 -11.57
CA ALA A 61 17.15 -4.15 -12.27
C ALA A 61 16.95 -2.68 -12.69
N ALA A 62 17.25 -1.72 -11.81
CA ALA A 62 17.15 -0.29 -12.12
C ALA A 62 18.06 0.13 -13.29
N ARG A 63 19.30 -0.38 -13.32
CA ARG A 63 20.22 -0.13 -14.45
C ARG A 63 19.72 -0.77 -15.73
N ALA A 64 19.17 -1.98 -15.66
CA ALA A 64 18.58 -2.66 -16.82
C ALA A 64 17.36 -1.90 -17.37
N ASP A 65 16.57 -1.25 -16.50
CA ASP A 65 15.47 -0.36 -16.88
C ASP A 65 15.95 1.03 -17.36
N GLY A 66 17.25 1.29 -17.38
CA GLY A 66 17.87 2.49 -17.94
C GLY A 66 18.03 3.66 -16.98
N PHE A 67 17.99 3.43 -15.66
CA PHE A 67 18.19 4.48 -14.67
C PHE A 67 19.64 4.61 -14.22
N GLU A 68 20.04 5.83 -13.89
CA GLU A 68 21.21 6.09 -13.05
C GLU A 68 20.93 5.59 -11.63
N VAL A 69 21.85 4.80 -11.09
CA VAL A 69 21.77 4.27 -9.72
C VAL A 69 22.97 4.75 -8.94
N VAL A 70 22.70 5.43 -7.83
CA VAL A 70 23.71 5.99 -6.92
C VAL A 70 23.43 5.54 -5.47
N PRO A 71 24.39 5.69 -4.54
CA PRO A 71 24.15 5.48 -3.11
C PRO A 71 23.03 6.39 -2.57
N LEU A 72 22.33 5.91 -1.53
CA LEU A 72 21.22 6.64 -0.91
C LEU A 72 21.60 8.06 -0.48
N ALA A 73 22.78 8.23 0.11
CA ALA A 73 23.28 9.54 0.55
C ALA A 73 23.50 10.54 -0.59
N GLU A 74 23.87 10.06 -1.78
CA GLU A 74 24.02 10.91 -2.95
C GLU A 74 22.64 11.29 -3.53
N ALA A 75 21.73 10.33 -3.63
CA ALA A 75 20.37 10.57 -4.10
C ALA A 75 19.58 11.52 -3.17
N ALA A 76 19.86 11.51 -1.86
CA ALA A 76 19.19 12.35 -0.88
C ALA A 76 19.43 13.86 -1.06
N ALA A 77 20.42 14.26 -1.86
CA ALA A 77 20.68 15.67 -2.17
C ALA A 77 19.74 16.26 -3.24
N ASP A 78 18.90 15.44 -3.88
CA ASP A 78 17.97 15.92 -4.92
C ASP A 78 16.82 16.78 -4.33
N PRO A 79 16.23 17.69 -5.12
CA PRO A 79 15.18 18.60 -4.64
C PRO A 79 13.93 17.90 -4.08
N ILE A 80 13.64 16.70 -4.59
CA ILE A 80 12.54 15.85 -4.13
C ILE A 80 13.08 14.44 -3.93
N VAL A 81 12.92 13.92 -2.72
CA VAL A 81 13.33 12.56 -2.35
C VAL A 81 12.08 11.75 -2.02
N PHE A 82 11.78 10.73 -2.81
CA PHE A 82 10.66 9.82 -2.57
C PHE A 82 11.17 8.51 -1.95
N VAL A 83 10.89 8.33 -0.66
CA VAL A 83 11.33 7.18 0.12
C VAL A 83 10.36 6.02 -0.09
N LEU A 84 10.84 4.98 -0.78
CA LEU A 84 10.12 3.75 -1.14
C LEU A 84 10.88 2.51 -0.62
N LEU A 85 11.45 2.66 0.58
CA LEU A 85 12.11 1.60 1.34
C LEU A 85 11.12 0.90 2.27
N PRO A 86 11.43 -0.29 2.80
CA PRO A 86 10.60 -0.94 3.81
C PRO A 86 10.47 -0.10 5.08
N ASP A 87 9.27 -0.04 5.66
CA ASP A 87 8.92 0.83 6.80
C ASP A 87 9.78 0.58 8.04
N GLU A 88 10.24 -0.64 8.24
CA GLU A 88 11.13 -1.04 9.33
C GLU A 88 12.61 -0.69 9.09
N VAL A 89 12.99 -0.50 7.82
CA VAL A 89 14.36 -0.12 7.43
C VAL A 89 14.51 1.41 7.46
N ILE A 90 13.45 2.14 7.10
CA ILE A 90 13.45 3.61 6.98
C ILE A 90 14.05 4.29 8.22
N PRO A 91 13.69 3.98 9.48
CA PRO A 91 14.21 4.73 10.64
C PRO A 91 15.74 4.77 10.72
N SER A 92 16.39 3.63 10.47
CA SER A 92 17.85 3.52 10.52
C SER A 92 18.51 4.27 9.35
N VAL A 93 18.07 3.99 8.13
CA VAL A 93 18.63 4.53 6.89
C VAL A 93 18.32 6.02 6.73
N PHE A 94 17.16 6.45 7.22
CA PHE A 94 16.79 7.86 7.18
C PHE A 94 17.75 8.69 8.02
N ALA A 95 18.09 8.22 9.22
CA ALA A 95 19.04 8.92 10.08
C ALA A 95 20.47 8.91 9.53
N SER A 96 20.94 7.77 8.99
CA SER A 96 22.33 7.62 8.52
C SER A 96 22.59 8.21 7.14
N ASP A 97 21.70 7.97 6.18
CA ASP A 97 21.98 8.18 4.76
C ASP A 97 21.08 9.24 4.12
N ILE A 98 19.85 9.46 4.61
CA ILE A 98 18.91 10.37 3.94
C ILE A 98 18.96 11.77 4.56
N ALA A 99 18.68 11.88 5.87
CA ALA A 99 18.55 13.15 6.58
C ALA A 99 19.78 14.06 6.43
N PRO A 100 21.04 13.57 6.46
CA PRO A 100 22.21 14.42 6.28
C PRO A 100 22.34 15.03 4.88
N GLY A 101 21.75 14.40 3.86
CA GLY A 101 21.82 14.86 2.46
C GLY A 101 20.73 15.87 2.08
N LEU A 102 19.63 15.93 2.85
CA LEU A 102 18.48 16.79 2.54
C LEU A 102 18.85 18.28 2.62
N GLN A 103 18.58 19.01 1.53
CA GLN A 103 18.87 20.44 1.42
C GLN A 103 17.68 21.30 1.87
N PRO A 104 17.90 22.45 2.54
CA PRO A 104 16.81 23.36 2.90
C PRO A 104 15.93 23.73 1.70
N GLY A 105 14.62 23.65 1.85
CA GLY A 105 13.65 23.88 0.78
C GLY A 105 13.43 22.69 -0.17
N ALA A 106 14.10 21.55 0.05
CA ALA A 106 13.77 20.28 -0.58
C ALA A 106 12.48 19.68 0.01
N ALA A 107 11.96 18.64 -0.65
CA ALA A 107 10.83 17.87 -0.16
C ALA A 107 11.21 16.39 0.01
N VAL A 108 10.67 15.77 1.04
CA VAL A 108 10.70 14.31 1.21
C VAL A 108 9.28 13.75 1.19
N ALA A 109 9.07 12.74 0.36
CA ALA A 109 7.79 12.04 0.23
C ALA A 109 7.89 10.61 0.77
N PHE A 110 6.80 10.13 1.37
CA PHE A 110 6.66 8.76 1.87
C PHE A 110 5.42 8.11 1.26
N ALA A 111 5.51 6.80 0.97
CA ALA A 111 4.38 6.02 0.45
C ALA A 111 3.54 5.30 1.53
N SER A 112 3.93 5.49 2.78
CA SER A 112 3.26 5.01 3.98
C SER A 112 3.40 6.09 5.03
N GLY A 113 2.33 6.35 5.77
CA GLY A 113 2.33 7.26 6.90
C GLY A 113 3.01 6.67 8.13
N TYR A 114 3.37 5.38 8.12
CA TYR A 114 3.83 4.63 9.29
C TYR A 114 4.96 5.33 10.06
N CYS A 115 6.09 5.61 9.39
CA CYS A 115 7.25 6.20 10.07
C CYS A 115 6.96 7.60 10.63
N LEU A 116 6.10 8.37 9.96
CA LEU A 116 5.68 9.71 10.38
C LEU A 116 4.69 9.64 11.55
N ALA A 117 3.68 8.78 11.45
CA ALA A 117 2.63 8.60 12.44
C ALA A 117 3.18 8.19 13.81
N PHE A 118 4.15 7.28 13.81
CA PHE A 118 4.77 6.75 15.03
C PHE A 118 6.08 7.46 15.41
N LYS A 119 6.39 8.59 14.76
CA LYS A 119 7.56 9.43 15.06
C LYS A 119 8.89 8.65 15.06
N LEU A 120 9.02 7.71 14.14
CA LEU A 120 10.20 6.85 14.03
C LEU A 120 11.36 7.54 13.28
N ILE A 121 11.08 8.67 12.65
CA ILE A 121 12.05 9.50 11.95
C ILE A 121 11.97 10.94 12.42
N GLN A 122 13.10 11.64 12.35
CA GLN A 122 13.19 13.07 12.57
C GLN A 122 13.62 13.75 11.27
N VAL A 123 12.66 14.42 10.61
CA VAL A 123 12.97 15.20 9.41
C VAL A 123 13.62 16.53 9.82
N PRO A 124 14.75 16.94 9.19
CA PRO A 124 15.39 18.22 9.47
C PRO A 124 14.45 19.42 9.27
N GLU A 125 14.71 20.51 9.99
CA GLU A 125 14.00 21.77 9.76
C GLU A 125 14.23 22.29 8.34
N GLY A 126 13.24 22.99 7.78
CA GLY A 126 13.32 23.56 6.44
C GLY A 126 13.00 22.59 5.29
N ILE A 127 12.65 21.34 5.59
CA ILE A 127 12.24 20.33 4.59
C ILE A 127 10.71 20.21 4.54
N ASP A 128 10.15 20.15 3.33
CA ASP A 128 8.74 19.80 3.14
C ASP A 128 8.54 18.30 3.37
N VAL A 129 7.46 17.90 4.05
CA VAL A 129 7.13 16.49 4.31
C VAL A 129 5.81 16.15 3.65
N LEU A 130 5.87 15.19 2.73
CA LEU A 130 4.77 14.78 1.87
C LEU A 130 4.40 13.33 2.13
N LEU A 131 3.11 13.03 2.09
CA LEU A 131 2.55 11.70 2.02
C LEU A 131 1.95 11.51 0.62
N LEU A 132 2.40 10.49 -0.10
CA LEU A 132 1.82 10.03 -1.36
C LEU A 132 1.80 8.52 -1.33
N ALA A 133 0.66 7.96 -0.92
CA ALA A 133 0.51 6.58 -0.50
C ALA A 133 -0.45 5.82 -1.44
N PRO A 134 0.05 5.19 -2.52
CA PRO A 134 -0.77 4.45 -3.47
C PRO A 134 -1.60 3.35 -2.80
N ARG A 135 -2.86 3.17 -3.21
CA ARG A 135 -3.76 2.11 -2.71
C ARG A 135 -3.80 0.92 -3.66
N MET A 136 -2.61 0.50 -4.07
CA MET A 136 -2.41 -0.59 -5.01
C MET A 136 -0.97 -1.07 -5.02
N ALA A 137 -0.77 -2.37 -5.29
CA ALA A 137 0.56 -2.94 -5.50
C ALA A 137 1.29 -2.26 -6.67
N GLY A 138 2.62 -2.21 -6.60
CA GLY A 138 3.45 -1.53 -7.60
C GLY A 138 3.19 -2.01 -9.04
N SER A 139 3.25 -3.32 -9.29
CA SER A 139 3.04 -3.90 -10.63
C SER A 139 1.69 -3.53 -11.25
N GLN A 140 0.63 -3.49 -10.43
CA GLN A 140 -0.69 -3.06 -10.87
C GLN A 140 -0.75 -1.54 -11.11
N SER A 141 -0.13 -0.74 -10.24
CA SER A 141 0.03 0.71 -10.44
C SER A 141 0.71 1.03 -11.78
N ARG A 142 1.78 0.30 -12.13
CA ARG A 142 2.45 0.42 -13.44
C ARG A 142 1.54 0.02 -14.59
N SER A 143 0.86 -1.12 -14.47
CA SER A 143 -0.01 -1.64 -15.54
C SER A 143 -1.14 -0.66 -15.86
N ARG A 144 -1.80 -0.10 -14.83
CA ARG A 144 -2.88 0.88 -15.00
C ARG A 144 -2.38 2.24 -15.48
N TYR A 145 -1.16 2.64 -15.11
CA TYR A 145 -0.53 3.84 -15.65
C TYR A 145 -0.33 3.73 -17.17
N VAL A 146 0.22 2.61 -17.63
CA VAL A 146 0.46 2.34 -19.07
C VAL A 146 -0.86 2.23 -19.84
N ALA A 147 -1.89 1.65 -19.23
CA ALA A 147 -3.24 1.58 -19.80
C ALA A 147 -4.00 2.94 -19.81
N GLY A 148 -3.44 4.00 -19.22
CA GLY A 148 -4.09 5.31 -19.16
C GLY A 148 -5.19 5.45 -18.09
N GLU A 149 -5.44 4.42 -17.28
CA GLU A 149 -6.53 4.39 -16.30
C GLU A 149 -6.21 5.13 -14.99
N GLY A 150 -4.93 5.12 -14.59
CA GLY A 150 -4.50 5.63 -13.28
C GLY A 150 -4.95 4.80 -12.10
N TYR A 151 -4.74 5.33 -10.89
CA TYR A 151 -4.98 4.60 -9.65
C TYR A 151 -5.14 5.50 -8.43
N TRP A 152 -5.80 4.99 -7.39
CA TRP A 152 -6.07 5.78 -6.18
C TRP A 152 -4.85 5.83 -5.26
N ALA A 153 -4.69 6.96 -4.57
CA ALA A 153 -3.74 7.13 -3.48
C ALA A 153 -4.35 7.98 -2.35
N PHE A 154 -3.78 7.85 -1.16
CA PHE A 154 -3.90 8.85 -0.11
C PHE A 154 -2.77 9.86 -0.21
N VAL A 155 -3.07 11.14 -0.03
CA VAL A 155 -2.09 12.22 -0.15
C VAL A 155 -2.22 13.23 0.98
N GLY A 156 -1.09 13.81 1.42
CA GLY A 156 -1.08 14.78 2.50
C GLY A 156 0.20 15.61 2.54
N VAL A 157 0.11 16.84 3.05
CA VAL A 157 1.26 17.67 3.39
C VAL A 157 1.37 17.72 4.91
N GLU A 158 2.38 17.06 5.47
CA GLU A 158 2.64 17.01 6.92
C GLU A 158 3.46 18.22 7.39
N ALA A 159 4.31 18.75 6.52
CA ALA A 159 5.02 19.99 6.74
C ALA A 159 5.21 20.73 5.43
N ASP A 160 4.82 22.01 5.41
CA ASP A 160 5.20 22.95 4.36
C ASP A 160 6.21 23.95 4.96
N ARG A 161 7.41 23.98 4.39
CA ARG A 161 8.51 24.87 4.77
C ARG A 161 8.93 25.77 3.61
N SER A 162 8.69 25.33 2.39
CA SER A 162 9.03 26.07 1.17
C SER A 162 7.87 26.90 0.60
N GLY A 163 6.63 26.64 1.00
CA GLY A 163 5.41 27.16 0.36
C GLY A 163 5.05 26.46 -0.94
N ARG A 164 5.78 25.40 -1.32
CA ARG A 164 5.59 24.60 -2.55
C ARG A 164 5.19 23.15 -2.28
N ALA A 165 5.04 22.75 -1.02
CA ALA A 165 4.80 21.35 -0.65
C ALA A 165 3.58 20.75 -1.36
N GLN A 166 2.45 21.48 -1.38
CA GLN A 166 1.24 21.01 -2.06
C GLN A 166 1.42 20.91 -3.57
N THR A 167 2.12 21.87 -4.18
CA THR A 167 2.40 21.87 -5.62
C THR A 167 3.23 20.65 -6.01
N ARG A 168 4.27 20.34 -5.23
CA ARG A 168 5.14 19.17 -5.43
C ARG A 168 4.38 17.87 -5.22
N LEU A 169 3.56 17.78 -4.17
CA LEU A 169 2.74 16.60 -3.90
C LEU A 169 1.79 16.28 -5.06
N LEU A 170 1.05 17.28 -5.55
CA LEU A 170 0.13 17.08 -6.67
C LEU A 170 0.86 16.86 -7.99
N GLY A 171 2.03 17.48 -8.18
CA GLY A 171 2.91 17.21 -9.31
C GLY A 171 3.43 15.76 -9.33
N LEU A 172 3.87 15.23 -8.19
CA LEU A 172 4.25 13.83 -8.05
C LEU A 172 3.07 12.90 -8.33
N ALA A 173 1.89 13.18 -7.75
CA ALA A 173 0.70 12.38 -7.95
C ALA A 173 0.25 12.36 -9.43
N GLU A 174 0.29 13.51 -10.11
CA GLU A 174 -0.01 13.60 -11.54
C GLU A 174 0.98 12.80 -12.38
N ALA A 175 2.29 12.99 -12.16
CA ALA A 175 3.35 12.31 -12.92
C ALA A 175 3.37 10.79 -12.67
N MET A 176 2.88 10.34 -11.52
CA MET A 176 2.66 8.93 -11.24
C MET A 176 1.36 8.37 -11.84
N GLY A 177 0.47 9.24 -12.38
CA GLY A 177 -0.83 8.90 -12.94
C GLY A 177 -1.93 8.66 -11.91
N VAL A 178 -1.70 9.02 -10.64
CA VAL A 178 -2.68 8.88 -9.55
C VAL A 178 -3.93 9.72 -9.83
N LEU A 179 -3.73 10.98 -10.22
CA LEU A 179 -4.83 11.95 -10.33
C LEU A 179 -5.79 11.69 -11.50
N ARG A 180 -5.48 10.73 -12.39
CA ARG A 180 -6.42 10.22 -13.41
C ARG A 180 -7.59 9.48 -12.75
N ALA A 181 -7.34 8.75 -11.65
CA ALA A 181 -8.39 8.15 -10.84
C ALA A 181 -8.82 9.11 -9.71
N GLY A 182 -7.85 9.58 -8.93
CA GLY A 182 -8.01 10.55 -7.86
C GLY A 182 -7.12 10.27 -6.64
N ALA A 183 -6.88 11.30 -5.83
CA ALA A 183 -6.14 11.18 -4.58
C ALA A 183 -6.96 11.76 -3.42
N VAL A 184 -7.12 11.00 -2.35
CA VAL A 184 -7.90 11.43 -1.18
C VAL A 184 -6.97 12.07 -0.15
N GLU A 185 -7.32 13.28 0.30
CA GLU A 185 -6.52 14.00 1.29
C GLU A 185 -6.61 13.33 2.67
N MET A 186 -5.45 13.04 3.26
CA MET A 186 -5.36 12.44 4.58
C MET A 186 -4.01 12.78 5.25
N THR A 187 -4.00 12.81 6.59
CA THR A 187 -2.74 12.93 7.35
C THR A 187 -2.02 11.58 7.43
N ALA A 188 -0.71 11.58 7.61
CA ALA A 188 0.10 10.37 7.79
C ALA A 188 -0.41 9.51 8.97
N THR A 189 -0.82 10.13 10.08
CA THR A 189 -1.40 9.38 11.21
C THR A 189 -2.71 8.68 10.86
N ALA A 190 -3.61 9.36 10.16
CA ALA A 190 -4.88 8.76 9.76
C ALA A 190 -4.67 7.66 8.71
N GLU A 191 -3.72 7.84 7.79
CA GLU A 191 -3.34 6.85 6.79
C GLU A 191 -2.78 5.58 7.45
N ALA A 192 -1.76 5.72 8.29
CA ALA A 192 -1.12 4.57 8.93
C ALA A 192 -2.09 3.82 9.85
N THR A 193 -2.94 4.55 10.58
CA THR A 193 -3.96 3.95 11.45
C THR A 193 -4.98 3.16 10.62
N LEU A 194 -5.46 3.74 9.52
CA LEU A 194 -6.43 3.09 8.64
C LEU A 194 -5.86 1.83 8.00
N ASP A 195 -4.66 1.94 7.42
CA ASP A 195 -4.00 0.87 6.69
C ASP A 195 -3.74 -0.34 7.60
N LEU A 196 -3.05 -0.11 8.73
CA LEU A 196 -2.79 -1.14 9.73
C LEU A 196 -4.09 -1.73 10.30
N PHE A 197 -5.10 -0.91 10.54
CA PHE A 197 -6.37 -1.39 11.08
C PHE A 197 -7.06 -2.33 10.10
N VAL A 198 -7.17 -1.97 8.81
CA VAL A 198 -7.83 -2.79 7.80
C VAL A 198 -7.07 -4.10 7.58
N GLU A 199 -5.75 -4.06 7.49
CA GLU A 199 -4.92 -5.26 7.30
C GLU A 199 -5.03 -6.23 8.48
N GLN A 200 -5.00 -5.73 9.72
CA GLN A 200 -5.05 -6.55 10.94
C GLN A 200 -6.48 -6.98 11.33
N THR A 201 -7.51 -6.39 10.72
CA THR A 201 -8.92 -6.76 10.95
C THR A 201 -9.50 -7.51 9.76
N VAL A 202 -9.93 -6.79 8.72
CA VAL A 202 -10.57 -7.35 7.54
C VAL A 202 -9.63 -8.34 6.84
N GLY A 203 -8.36 -7.98 6.66
CA GLY A 203 -7.36 -8.86 6.03
C GLY A 203 -7.18 -10.17 6.80
N ALA A 204 -6.91 -10.07 8.11
CA ALA A 204 -6.73 -11.24 8.97
C ALA A 204 -7.97 -12.15 9.03
N VAL A 205 -9.17 -11.56 9.14
CA VAL A 205 -10.43 -12.32 9.20
C VAL A 205 -10.70 -13.01 7.86
N LEU A 206 -10.52 -12.31 6.74
CA LEU A 206 -10.72 -12.89 5.41
C LEU A 206 -9.75 -14.04 5.14
N GLY A 207 -8.46 -13.88 5.44
CA GLY A 207 -7.47 -14.94 5.28
C GLY A 207 -7.80 -16.17 6.12
N THR A 208 -8.20 -15.97 7.39
CA THR A 208 -8.62 -17.07 8.27
C THR A 208 -9.88 -17.77 7.73
N ALA A 209 -10.86 -17.01 7.24
CA ALA A 209 -12.09 -17.58 6.68
C ALA A 209 -11.82 -18.45 5.44
N ILE A 210 -10.92 -18.02 4.55
CA ILE A 210 -10.54 -18.79 3.36
C ILE A 210 -9.86 -20.10 3.76
N LEU A 211 -8.88 -20.04 4.68
CA LEU A 211 -8.16 -21.23 5.14
C LEU A 211 -9.11 -22.25 5.79
N LEU A 212 -9.96 -21.79 6.72
CA LEU A 212 -10.92 -22.67 7.39
C LEU A 212 -11.97 -23.25 6.43
N ALA A 213 -12.48 -22.45 5.49
CA ALA A 213 -13.43 -22.93 4.49
C ALA A 213 -12.80 -24.00 3.58
N PHE A 214 -11.55 -23.81 3.19
CA PHE A 214 -10.80 -24.80 2.43
C PHE A 214 -10.62 -26.10 3.22
N ASP A 215 -10.13 -26.02 4.45
CA ASP A 215 -9.84 -27.21 5.27
C ASP A 215 -11.12 -28.01 5.55
N VAL A 216 -12.19 -27.35 6.01
CA VAL A 216 -13.48 -28.00 6.29
C VAL A 216 -14.10 -28.59 5.02
N GLY A 217 -14.02 -27.89 3.89
CA GLY A 217 -14.52 -28.38 2.61
C GLY A 217 -13.76 -29.63 2.13
N ALA A 218 -12.43 -29.62 2.28
CA ALA A 218 -11.58 -30.74 1.91
C ALA A 218 -11.83 -31.97 2.81
N GLU A 219 -11.99 -31.75 4.13
CA GLU A 219 -12.37 -32.79 5.09
C GLU A 219 -13.73 -33.42 4.77
N ALA A 220 -14.67 -32.62 4.26
CA ALA A 220 -15.97 -33.09 3.78
C ALA A 220 -15.91 -33.83 2.43
N GLY A 221 -14.74 -33.93 1.80
CA GLY A 221 -14.51 -34.64 0.54
C GLY A 221 -14.76 -33.80 -0.72
N ILE A 222 -14.90 -32.48 -0.60
CA ILE A 222 -14.97 -31.59 -1.77
C ILE A 222 -13.56 -31.52 -2.40
N PRO A 223 -13.42 -31.69 -3.74
CA PRO A 223 -12.12 -31.59 -4.39
C PRO A 223 -11.43 -30.26 -4.10
N ALA A 224 -10.15 -30.32 -3.71
CA ALA A 224 -9.36 -29.15 -3.34
C ALA A 224 -9.28 -28.09 -4.46
N GLU A 225 -9.18 -28.54 -5.71
CA GLU A 225 -9.20 -27.67 -6.89
C GLU A 225 -10.56 -26.99 -7.07
N ALA A 226 -11.66 -27.68 -6.79
CA ALA A 226 -12.99 -27.09 -6.86
C ALA A 226 -13.17 -26.01 -5.78
N LEU A 227 -12.66 -26.23 -4.57
CA LEU A 227 -12.67 -25.22 -3.50
C LEU A 227 -11.89 -23.96 -3.90
N ALA A 228 -10.65 -24.11 -4.37
CA ALA A 228 -9.85 -22.96 -4.80
C ALA A 228 -10.47 -22.23 -6.02
N MET A 229 -11.10 -22.97 -6.94
CA MET A 229 -11.83 -22.42 -8.08
C MET A 229 -13.01 -21.56 -7.64
N GLU A 230 -13.88 -22.11 -6.80
CA GLU A 230 -15.07 -21.44 -6.28
C GLU A 230 -14.73 -20.21 -5.45
N MET A 231 -13.67 -20.28 -4.62
CA MET A 231 -13.33 -19.19 -3.73
C MET A 231 -12.72 -17.98 -4.45
N TYR A 232 -11.82 -18.16 -5.42
CA TYR A 232 -11.19 -16.99 -6.07
C TYR A 232 -10.55 -17.27 -7.43
N MET A 233 -10.13 -18.50 -7.75
CA MET A 233 -9.38 -18.75 -8.99
C MET A 233 -10.23 -18.57 -10.26
N SER A 234 -11.56 -18.63 -10.17
CA SER A 234 -12.48 -18.37 -11.30
C SER A 234 -12.59 -16.89 -11.67
N GLY A 235 -12.23 -15.98 -10.76
CA GLY A 235 -12.49 -14.53 -10.88
C GLY A 235 -13.92 -14.11 -10.52
N GLU A 236 -14.82 -15.04 -10.17
CA GLU A 236 -16.19 -14.69 -9.79
C GLU A 236 -16.24 -13.81 -8.53
N MET A 237 -15.46 -14.16 -7.50
CA MET A 237 -15.36 -13.34 -6.29
C MET A 237 -14.72 -11.97 -6.57
N GLU A 238 -13.78 -11.86 -7.53
CA GLU A 238 -13.27 -10.56 -7.98
C GLU A 238 -14.40 -9.69 -8.56
N GLY A 239 -15.30 -10.30 -9.33
CA GLY A 239 -16.53 -9.67 -9.83
C GLY A 239 -17.39 -9.09 -8.72
N VAL A 240 -17.55 -9.80 -7.60
CA VAL A 240 -18.28 -9.31 -6.42
C VAL A 240 -17.59 -8.08 -5.81
N PHE A 241 -16.27 -8.11 -5.62
CA PHE A 241 -15.53 -6.94 -5.13
C PHE A 241 -15.58 -5.76 -6.10
N ARG A 242 -15.65 -6.03 -7.41
CA ARG A 242 -15.89 -5.01 -8.43
C ARG A 242 -17.27 -4.38 -8.28
N ALA A 243 -18.31 -5.17 -8.06
CA ALA A 243 -19.66 -4.69 -7.78
C ALA A 243 -19.71 -3.84 -6.49
N PHE A 244 -18.96 -4.21 -5.44
CA PHE A 244 -18.83 -3.35 -4.23
C PHE A 244 -18.30 -1.97 -4.56
N ARG A 245 -17.28 -1.90 -5.42
CA ARG A 245 -16.67 -0.64 -5.85
C ARG A 245 -17.62 0.22 -6.69
N GLU A 246 -18.42 -0.40 -7.56
CA GLU A 246 -19.24 0.32 -8.55
C GLU A 246 -20.65 0.63 -8.05
N GLY A 247 -21.29 -0.32 -7.35
CA GLY A 247 -22.67 -0.22 -6.84
C GLY A 247 -22.76 0.02 -5.33
N GLY A 248 -21.68 -0.20 -4.59
CA GLY A 248 -21.62 -0.09 -3.13
C GLY A 248 -21.82 -1.43 -2.42
N PHE A 249 -21.17 -1.59 -1.26
CA PHE A 249 -21.06 -2.86 -0.53
C PHE A 249 -22.40 -3.58 -0.29
N LEU A 250 -23.41 -2.89 0.24
CA LEU A 250 -24.71 -3.51 0.53
C LEU A 250 -25.56 -3.78 -0.71
N ARG A 251 -25.39 -2.97 -1.77
CA ARG A 251 -26.22 -3.04 -2.99
C ARG A 251 -25.75 -4.12 -3.94
N ALA A 252 -24.46 -4.41 -3.97
CA ALA A 252 -23.93 -5.52 -4.78
C ALA A 252 -24.56 -6.88 -4.42
N SER A 253 -25.10 -7.04 -3.21
CA SER A 253 -25.85 -8.23 -2.82
C SER A 253 -27.12 -8.45 -3.66
N GLU A 254 -27.64 -7.42 -4.33
CA GLU A 254 -28.78 -7.53 -5.25
C GLU A 254 -28.45 -8.25 -6.57
N GLU A 255 -27.16 -8.37 -6.91
CA GLU A 255 -26.70 -9.06 -8.13
C GLU A 255 -26.70 -10.60 -7.97
N HIS A 256 -26.92 -11.10 -6.74
CA HIS A 256 -26.88 -12.52 -6.42
C HIS A 256 -28.25 -13.19 -6.54
N GLY A 257 -28.26 -14.46 -6.94
CA GLY A 257 -29.48 -15.26 -6.97
C GLY A 257 -30.11 -15.43 -5.57
N PRO A 258 -31.43 -15.69 -5.46
CA PRO A 258 -32.14 -15.74 -4.18
C PRO A 258 -31.53 -16.72 -3.15
N THR A 259 -30.99 -17.86 -3.61
CA THR A 259 -30.31 -18.83 -2.75
C THR A 259 -29.06 -18.28 -2.09
N ALA A 260 -28.22 -17.58 -2.86
CA ALA A 260 -26.98 -16.98 -2.36
C ALA A 260 -27.28 -15.84 -1.38
N LEU A 261 -28.29 -15.00 -1.68
CA LEU A 261 -28.73 -13.94 -0.77
C LEU A 261 -29.26 -14.51 0.55
N PHE A 262 -30.13 -15.53 0.49
CA PHE A 262 -30.69 -16.17 1.69
C PHE A 262 -29.58 -16.83 2.54
N GLY A 263 -28.71 -17.63 1.92
CA GLY A 263 -27.59 -18.27 2.60
C GLY A 263 -26.62 -17.24 3.22
N GLY A 264 -26.20 -16.24 2.45
CA GLY A 264 -25.28 -15.21 2.90
C GLY A 264 -25.82 -14.40 4.08
N ILE A 265 -27.06 -13.91 4.01
CA ILE A 265 -27.67 -13.10 5.08
C ILE A 265 -27.87 -13.94 6.35
N THR A 266 -28.39 -15.16 6.23
CA THR A 266 -28.64 -16.01 7.40
C THR A 266 -27.35 -16.34 8.14
N ARG A 267 -26.28 -16.73 7.43
CA ARG A 267 -24.96 -16.96 8.05
C ARG A 267 -24.34 -15.68 8.61
N THR A 268 -24.53 -14.55 7.95
CA THR A 268 -24.07 -13.25 8.49
C THR A 268 -24.75 -12.91 9.82
N MET A 269 -26.02 -13.25 9.99
CA MET A 269 -26.77 -13.02 11.25
C MET A 269 -26.33 -13.94 12.39
N GLU A 270 -25.72 -15.09 12.09
CA GLU A 270 -25.22 -16.05 13.08
C GLU A 270 -23.82 -15.68 13.62
N LEU A 271 -23.09 -14.77 12.96
CA LEU A 271 -21.77 -14.33 13.42
C LEU A 271 -21.87 -13.59 14.76
N ASP A 272 -20.95 -13.88 15.68
CA ASP A 272 -20.82 -13.10 16.92
C ASP A 272 -20.20 -11.73 16.62
N ARG A 273 -21.08 -10.77 16.32
CA ARG A 273 -20.71 -9.41 15.94
C ARG A 273 -20.08 -8.65 17.10
N GLU A 274 -20.45 -8.95 18.34
CA GLU A 274 -19.91 -8.22 19.49
C GLU A 274 -18.50 -8.69 19.81
N ALA A 275 -18.23 -10.00 19.78
CA ALA A 275 -16.88 -10.52 19.96
C ALA A 275 -15.91 -10.00 18.87
N LEU A 276 -16.35 -9.96 17.61
CA LEU A 276 -15.57 -9.38 16.52
C LEU A 276 -15.35 -7.88 16.71
N ALA A 277 -16.37 -7.13 17.13
CA ALA A 277 -16.25 -5.70 17.40
C ALA A 277 -15.30 -5.41 18.56
N GLU A 278 -15.34 -6.18 19.65
CA GLU A 278 -14.42 -6.07 20.78
C GLU A 278 -12.97 -6.30 20.33
N ARG A 279 -12.72 -7.35 19.53
CA ARG A 279 -11.39 -7.62 18.95
C ARG A 279 -10.90 -6.45 18.08
N PHE A 280 -11.76 -5.90 17.23
CA PHE A 280 -11.38 -4.77 16.38
C PHE A 280 -11.11 -3.50 17.20
N ARG A 281 -11.88 -3.23 18.26
CA ARG A 281 -11.62 -2.11 19.18
C ARG A 281 -10.26 -2.27 19.88
N ALA A 282 -9.91 -3.48 20.30
CA ALA A 282 -8.61 -3.76 20.92
C ALA A 282 -7.44 -3.53 19.94
N ILE A 283 -7.57 -4.01 18.69
CA ILE A 283 -6.57 -3.77 17.63
C ILE A 283 -6.41 -2.27 17.36
N MET A 284 -7.52 -1.53 17.25
CA MET A 284 -7.47 -0.07 17.06
C MET A 284 -6.75 0.63 18.22
N ALA A 285 -6.99 0.22 19.47
CA ALA A 285 -6.31 0.79 20.63
C ALA A 285 -4.81 0.47 20.64
N ASP A 286 -4.43 -0.74 20.25
CA ASP A 286 -3.04 -1.17 20.16
C ASP A 286 -2.26 -0.41 19.06
N ILE A 287 -2.89 -0.18 17.90
CA ILE A 287 -2.33 0.67 16.83
C ILE A 287 -2.24 2.12 17.29
N ALA A 288 -3.33 2.70 17.79
CA ALA A 288 -3.39 4.11 18.17
C ALA A 288 -2.44 4.48 19.32
N SER A 289 -2.13 3.52 20.20
CA SER A 289 -1.15 3.71 21.28
C SER A 289 0.31 3.63 20.81
N GLY A 290 0.57 3.15 19.58
CA GLY A 290 1.90 2.90 19.06
C GLY A 290 2.52 1.58 19.54
N ALA A 291 1.79 0.77 20.32
CA ALA A 291 2.29 -0.50 20.83
C ALA A 291 2.59 -1.50 19.71
N PHE A 292 1.75 -1.57 18.67
CA PHE A 292 2.06 -2.34 17.46
C PHE A 292 3.40 -1.91 16.84
N ALA A 293 3.56 -0.60 16.63
CA ALA A 293 4.73 -0.05 15.94
C ALA A 293 6.02 -0.36 16.71
N GLN A 294 5.99 -0.23 18.04
CA GLN A 294 7.11 -0.60 18.89
C GLN A 294 7.48 -2.08 18.72
N ARG A 295 6.51 -3.00 18.81
CA ARG A 295 6.77 -4.44 18.65
C ARG A 295 7.33 -4.77 17.27
N PHE A 296 6.87 -4.09 16.22
CA PHE A 296 7.39 -4.33 14.87
C PHE A 296 8.83 -3.82 14.68
N GLN A 297 9.21 -2.72 15.33
CA GLN A 297 10.61 -2.27 15.36
C GLN A 297 11.51 -3.24 16.15
N GLU A 298 11.04 -3.77 17.28
CA GLU A 298 11.74 -4.78 18.06
C GLU A 298 11.92 -6.09 17.27
N GLU A 299 10.89 -6.52 16.54
CA GLU A 299 10.94 -7.67 15.63
C GLU A 299 12.07 -7.52 14.59
N ALA A 300 12.20 -6.34 13.97
CA ALA A 300 13.27 -6.05 13.01
C ALA A 300 14.66 -6.08 13.65
N GLN A 301 14.82 -5.50 14.85
CA GLN A 301 16.08 -5.51 15.59
C GLN A 301 16.50 -6.93 16.02
N ASN A 302 15.54 -7.82 16.23
CA ASN A 302 15.76 -9.22 16.59
C ASN A 302 15.88 -10.16 15.37
N GLY A 303 15.99 -9.63 14.15
CA GLY A 303 16.21 -10.44 12.94
C GLY A 303 14.95 -11.12 12.38
N TYR A 304 13.77 -10.58 12.68
CA TYR A 304 12.48 -11.01 12.14
C TYR A 304 12.05 -12.47 12.44
N PRO A 305 12.02 -12.92 13.70
CA PRO A 305 11.57 -14.28 14.03
C PRO A 305 10.12 -14.57 13.60
N MET A 306 9.17 -13.69 13.86
CA MET A 306 7.78 -13.84 13.43
C MET A 306 7.60 -13.72 11.92
N LEU A 307 8.34 -12.85 11.23
CA LEU A 307 8.28 -12.87 9.74
C LEU A 307 8.92 -14.14 9.17
N THR A 308 9.90 -14.73 9.84
CA THR A 308 10.46 -16.03 9.44
C THR A 308 9.38 -17.11 9.54
N VAL A 309 8.65 -17.17 10.66
CA VAL A 309 7.48 -18.06 10.80
C VAL A 309 6.44 -17.80 9.71
N ALA A 310 6.09 -16.53 9.46
CA ALA A 310 5.13 -16.18 8.41
C ALA A 310 5.60 -16.60 7.00
N ARG A 311 6.90 -16.47 6.72
CA ARG A 311 7.51 -16.92 5.46
C ARG A 311 7.47 -18.44 5.33
N GLU A 312 7.72 -19.18 6.40
CA GLU A 312 7.61 -20.64 6.41
C GLU A 312 6.16 -21.09 6.20
N MET A 313 5.19 -20.43 6.84
CA MET A 313 3.77 -20.72 6.62
C MET A 313 3.30 -20.41 5.20
N THR A 314 3.84 -19.37 4.56
CA THR A 314 3.42 -18.93 3.22
C THR A 314 4.18 -19.62 2.08
N ARG A 315 5.40 -20.11 2.32
CA ARG A 315 6.22 -20.84 1.34
C ARG A 315 6.19 -22.35 1.52
N GLY A 316 5.72 -22.82 2.67
CA GLY A 316 5.57 -24.24 2.95
C GLY A 316 4.59 -24.90 2.00
N GLU A 317 4.74 -26.20 1.79
CA GLU A 317 3.75 -26.98 1.06
C GLU A 317 2.43 -26.97 1.84
N SER A 318 1.39 -26.40 1.23
CA SER A 318 0.03 -26.42 1.75
C SER A 318 -0.91 -27.08 0.74
N PRO A 319 -1.93 -27.84 1.20
CA PRO A 319 -2.94 -28.41 0.31
C PRO A 319 -3.59 -27.38 -0.62
N ILE A 320 -3.86 -26.16 -0.14
CA ILE A 320 -4.46 -25.08 -0.95
C ILE A 320 -3.51 -24.60 -2.04
N THR A 321 -2.24 -24.32 -1.71
CA THR A 321 -1.22 -23.90 -2.68
C THR A 321 -0.98 -24.97 -3.74
N SER A 322 -0.94 -26.24 -3.33
CA SER A 322 -0.79 -27.37 -4.25
C SER A 322 -1.99 -27.49 -5.22
N ALA A 323 -3.20 -27.23 -4.73
CA ALA A 323 -4.41 -27.23 -5.56
C ALA A 323 -4.39 -26.07 -6.57
N GLU A 324 -4.01 -24.86 -6.14
CA GLU A 324 -3.85 -23.72 -7.04
C GLU A 324 -2.80 -23.97 -8.13
N GLU A 325 -1.66 -24.57 -7.80
CA GLU A 325 -0.62 -24.89 -8.79
C GLU A 325 -1.08 -25.94 -9.80
N ARG A 326 -1.89 -26.92 -9.36
CA ARG A 326 -2.53 -27.88 -10.27
C ARG A 326 -3.51 -27.16 -11.19
N LEU A 327 -4.37 -26.28 -10.66
CA LEU A 327 -5.27 -25.47 -11.47
C LEU A 327 -4.53 -24.60 -12.49
N ARG A 328 -3.48 -23.86 -12.08
CA ARG A 328 -2.67 -23.02 -12.98
C ARG A 328 -2.04 -23.82 -14.11
N ARG A 329 -1.74 -25.10 -13.91
CA ARG A 329 -1.24 -25.99 -14.96
C ARG A 329 -2.35 -26.47 -15.90
N LEU A 330 -3.55 -26.73 -15.39
CA LEU A 330 -4.71 -27.14 -16.19
C LEU A 330 -5.29 -26.01 -17.05
N MET A 331 -5.10 -24.75 -16.63
CA MET A 331 -5.61 -23.56 -17.33
C MET A 331 -4.65 -23.01 -18.41
N ARG A 332 -3.45 -23.59 -18.57
CA ARG A 332 -2.48 -23.22 -19.61
C ARG A 332 -2.62 -24.13 -20.82
#